data_AF-A0A318S5X5-F1
#
_entry.id   AF-A0A318S5X5-F1
#
_cell.length_a   1.000
_cell.length_b   1.000
_cell.length_c   1.000
_cell.angle_alpha   90.00
_cell.angle_beta   90.00
_cell.angle_gamma   90.00
#
_symmetry.space_group_name_H-M   'P 1'
#
loop_
_entity.id
_entity.type
_entity.pdbx_description
1 polymer ?
#
loop_
_entity_poly.entity_id
_entity_poly.type
_entity_poly.pdbx_seq_one_letter_code
_entity_poly.pdbx_strand_id
1 'polypeptide(L)'
;MSGQIARTRAEFDAWLSTHRPRSAVIAVRAEPLDRRAVLARVASLTGAQRDDAYVTLLLERRPVEDTPAFVEATREPLRRWATLVDGLLAGEGAFARWRTRLLFEGKTTSRFDLRLYVVGEGALGEATADETVEALATWARAAFPLRLLDPVAPPKR
;
A
#
# COMPACT_ATOMS: atom_id res chain seq x y z
N MET A 1 -25.12 13.01 -4.64
CA MET A 1 -23.97 12.47 -3.86
C MET A 1 -23.42 11.16 -4.43
N SER A 2 -24.26 10.20 -4.82
CA SER A 2 -23.84 8.93 -5.43
C SER A 2 -22.97 9.07 -6.70
N GLY A 3 -23.25 10.05 -7.55
CA GLY A 3 -22.49 10.28 -8.78
C GLY A 3 -21.03 10.68 -8.56
N GLN A 4 -20.72 11.46 -7.51
CA GLN A 4 -19.35 11.87 -7.20
C GLN A 4 -18.53 10.68 -6.67
N ILE A 5 -19.13 9.87 -5.79
CA ILE A 5 -18.49 8.66 -5.25
C ILE A 5 -18.15 7.68 -6.40
N ALA A 6 -19.10 7.46 -7.32
CA ALA A 6 -18.88 6.59 -8.48
C ALA A 6 -17.76 7.10 -9.39
N ARG A 7 -17.71 8.42 -9.64
CA ARG A 7 -16.63 9.04 -10.43
C ARG A 7 -15.27 8.88 -9.75
N THR A 8 -15.17 9.22 -8.47
CA THR A 8 -13.92 9.07 -7.71
C THR A 8 -13.46 7.62 -7.67
N ARG A 9 -14.39 6.67 -7.58
CA ARG A 9 -14.07 5.25 -7.67
C ARG A 9 -13.51 4.88 -9.03
N ALA A 10 -14.12 5.35 -10.12
CA ALA A 10 -13.63 5.12 -11.47
C ALA A 10 -12.23 5.72 -11.70
N GLU A 11 -11.94 6.91 -11.15
CA GLU A 11 -10.61 7.53 -11.21
C GLU A 11 -9.57 6.68 -10.47
N PHE A 12 -9.90 6.19 -9.27
CA PHE A 12 -9.03 5.29 -8.51
C PHE A 12 -8.77 3.97 -9.24
N ASP A 13 -9.82 3.33 -9.76
CA ASP A 13 -9.72 2.05 -10.47
C ASP A 13 -8.96 2.20 -11.80
N ALA A 14 -9.10 3.34 -12.49
CA ALA A 14 -8.31 3.67 -13.66
C ALA A 14 -6.82 3.78 -13.32
N TRP A 15 -6.46 4.44 -12.21
CA TRP A 15 -5.08 4.50 -11.74
C TRP A 15 -4.53 3.10 -11.43
N LEU A 16 -5.29 2.24 -10.74
CA LEU A 16 -4.89 0.86 -10.46
C LEU A 16 -4.66 0.06 -11.76
N SER A 17 -5.56 0.20 -12.73
CA SER A 17 -5.47 -0.49 -14.01
C SER A 17 -4.20 -0.09 -14.78
N THR A 18 -3.94 1.21 -14.90
CA THR A 18 -2.74 1.76 -15.57
C THR A 18 -1.46 1.25 -14.93
N HIS A 19 -1.42 1.13 -13.60
CA HIS A 19 -0.21 0.76 -12.86
C HIS A 19 -0.15 -0.71 -12.46
N ARG A 20 -1.06 -1.56 -12.96
CA ARG A 20 -1.12 -2.99 -12.64
C ARG A 20 0.21 -3.74 -12.82
N PRO A 21 1.03 -3.49 -13.86
CA PRO A 21 2.34 -4.13 -14.02
C PRO A 21 3.34 -3.80 -12.90
N ARG A 22 3.10 -2.71 -12.15
CA ARG A 22 3.94 -2.22 -11.04
C ARG A 22 3.40 -2.67 -9.68
N SER A 23 2.74 -3.82 -9.65
CA SER A 23 2.15 -4.38 -8.45
C SER A 23 2.54 -5.84 -8.21
N ALA A 24 2.56 -6.23 -6.94
CA ALA A 24 2.81 -7.61 -6.53
C ALA A 24 1.88 -8.01 -5.37
N VAL A 25 1.48 -9.29 -5.34
CA VAL A 25 0.85 -9.87 -4.14
C VAL A 25 1.94 -10.09 -3.11
N ILE A 26 1.86 -9.42 -1.97
CA ILE A 26 2.87 -9.47 -0.91
C ILE A 26 2.48 -10.39 0.25
N ALA A 27 1.19 -10.71 0.39
CA ALA A 27 0.68 -11.72 1.31
C ALA A 27 -0.57 -12.39 0.73
N VAL A 28 -0.77 -13.66 1.05
CA VAL A 28 -1.97 -14.43 0.72
C VAL A 28 -2.78 -14.62 1.99
N ARG A 29 -4.11 -14.57 1.89
CA ARG A 29 -5.01 -14.80 3.01
C ARG A 29 -4.72 -16.14 3.67
N ALA A 30 -4.75 -16.16 5.00
CA ALA A 30 -4.49 -17.33 5.83
C ALA A 30 -3.08 -17.92 5.71
N GLU A 31 -2.15 -17.23 5.04
CA GLU A 31 -0.72 -17.58 5.04
C GLU A 31 0.09 -16.68 5.97
N PRO A 32 1.19 -17.19 6.58
CA PRO A 32 2.14 -16.37 7.31
C PRO A 32 2.74 -15.27 6.43
N LEU A 33 2.84 -14.05 6.98
CA LEU A 33 3.55 -12.96 6.33
C LEU A 33 5.06 -13.23 6.34
N ASP A 34 5.62 -13.48 5.16
CA ASP A 34 7.06 -13.68 4.98
C ASP A 34 7.76 -12.35 4.63
N ARG A 35 8.52 -11.84 5.59
CA ARG A 35 9.32 -10.61 5.45
C ARG A 35 10.25 -10.66 4.23
N ARG A 36 10.99 -11.75 4.04
CA ARG A 36 11.96 -11.86 2.95
C ARG A 36 11.25 -11.81 1.61
N ALA A 37 10.11 -12.51 1.49
CA ALA A 37 9.32 -12.50 0.27
C ALA A 37 8.74 -11.12 -0.05
N VAL A 38 8.23 -10.38 0.96
CA VAL A 38 7.74 -9.00 0.78
C VAL A 38 8.86 -8.10 0.26
N LEU A 39 10.04 -8.11 0.90
CA LEU A 39 11.15 -7.25 0.51
C LEU A 39 11.73 -7.59 -0.86
N ALA A 40 11.78 -8.88 -1.22
CA ALA A 40 12.20 -9.30 -2.56
C ALA A 40 11.25 -8.75 -3.64
N ARG A 41 9.94 -8.74 -3.38
CA ARG A 41 8.94 -8.16 -4.30
C ARG A 41 9.10 -6.64 -4.42
N VAL A 42 9.29 -5.93 -3.30
CA VAL A 42 9.55 -4.48 -3.31
C VAL A 42 10.81 -4.17 -4.11
N ALA A 43 11.91 -4.87 -3.84
CA ALA A 43 13.18 -4.69 -4.55
C ALA A 43 13.05 -4.93 -6.07
N SER A 44 12.28 -5.96 -6.45
CA SER A 44 11.99 -6.25 -7.87
C SER A 44 11.21 -5.11 -8.53
N LEU A 45 10.14 -4.62 -7.89
CA LEU A 45 9.32 -3.52 -8.41
C LEU A 45 10.11 -2.22 -8.56
N THR A 46 10.96 -1.88 -7.59
CA THR A 46 11.78 -0.66 -7.64
C THR A 46 12.93 -0.79 -8.63
N GLY A 47 13.61 -1.94 -8.65
CA GLY A 47 14.79 -2.16 -9.50
C GLY A 47 14.49 -2.11 -11.00
N ALA A 48 13.25 -2.42 -11.39
CA ALA A 48 12.77 -2.31 -12.77
C ALA A 48 12.54 -0.86 -13.24
N GLN A 49 12.36 0.08 -12.30
CA GLN A 49 11.95 1.46 -12.58
C GLN A 49 13.11 2.44 -12.41
N ARG A 50 13.88 2.30 -11.31
CA ARG A 50 15.08 3.13 -11.01
C ARG A 50 14.81 4.64 -10.92
N ASP A 51 13.64 5.01 -10.43
CA ASP A 51 13.25 6.39 -10.14
C ASP A 51 13.78 6.89 -8.78
N ASP A 52 13.79 8.20 -8.59
CA ASP A 52 14.24 8.90 -7.37
C ASP A 52 13.16 8.94 -6.28
N ALA A 53 11.89 8.84 -6.65
CA ALA A 53 10.75 8.81 -5.76
C ALA A 53 9.70 7.80 -6.24
N TYR A 54 8.94 7.27 -5.29
CA TYR A 54 7.92 6.26 -5.54
C TYR A 54 6.66 6.55 -4.74
N VAL A 55 5.52 6.25 -5.36
CA VAL A 55 4.24 6.07 -4.70
C VAL A 55 4.10 4.61 -4.31
N THR A 56 3.81 4.35 -3.05
CA THR A 56 3.44 3.01 -2.58
C THR A 56 1.98 2.98 -2.15
N LEU A 57 1.22 1.99 -2.62
CA LEU A 57 -0.19 1.80 -2.31
C LEU A 57 -0.44 0.34 -1.94
N LEU A 58 -0.88 0.09 -0.72
CA LEU A 58 -1.29 -1.22 -0.23
C LEU A 58 -2.81 -1.36 -0.37
N LEU A 59 -3.24 -2.44 -1.03
CA LEU A 59 -4.63 -2.88 -1.07
C LEU A 59 -4.83 -4.14 -0.26
N GLU A 60 -5.96 -4.24 0.43
CA GLU A 60 -6.48 -5.48 1.00
C GLU A 60 -7.63 -5.99 0.13
N ARG A 61 -7.51 -7.22 -0.38
CA ARG A 61 -8.56 -7.85 -1.18
C ARG A 61 -9.65 -8.39 -0.26
N ARG A 62 -10.83 -7.79 -0.37
CA ARG A 62 -12.05 -8.23 0.32
C ARG A 62 -12.94 -9.00 -0.67
N PRO A 63 -13.95 -9.75 -0.20
CA PRO A 63 -14.78 -10.56 -1.09
C PRO A 63 -15.44 -9.79 -2.24
N VAL A 64 -15.71 -8.50 -2.05
CA VAL A 64 -16.47 -7.67 -3.00
C VAL A 64 -15.58 -6.69 -3.76
N GLU A 65 -14.42 -6.32 -3.21
CA GLU A 65 -13.55 -5.29 -3.77
C GLU A 65 -12.13 -5.32 -3.21
N ASP A 66 -11.19 -4.72 -3.95
CA ASP A 66 -9.89 -4.32 -3.41
C ASP A 66 -10.04 -2.98 -2.69
N THR A 67 -9.70 -2.92 -1.40
CA THR A 67 -9.83 -1.70 -0.58
C THR A 67 -8.46 -1.12 -0.27
N PRO A 68 -8.23 0.20 -0.41
CA PRO A 68 -6.97 0.80 -0.01
C PRO A 68 -6.79 0.73 1.50
N ALA A 69 -5.62 0.23 1.90
CA ALA A 69 -5.21 0.12 3.28
C ALA A 69 -4.19 1.19 3.65
N PHE A 70 -3.29 1.55 2.74
CA PHE A 70 -2.18 2.45 3.01
C PHE A 70 -1.66 3.10 1.73
N VAL A 71 -1.26 4.37 1.79
CA VAL A 71 -0.62 5.07 0.68
C VAL A 71 0.42 6.05 1.22
N GLU A 72 1.60 6.10 0.59
CA GLU A 72 2.64 7.09 0.90
C GLU A 72 3.59 7.31 -0.28
N ALA A 73 4.30 8.44 -0.25
CA ALA A 73 5.45 8.70 -1.10
C ALA A 73 6.73 8.33 -0.34
N THR A 74 7.73 7.80 -1.04
CA THR A 74 9.03 7.50 -0.46
C THR A 74 10.13 7.48 -1.51
N ARG A 75 11.33 7.94 -1.12
CA ARG A 75 12.56 7.83 -1.92
C ARG A 75 13.32 6.54 -1.67
N GLU A 76 12.98 5.82 -0.59
CA GLU A 76 13.68 4.58 -0.18
C GLU A 76 12.68 3.43 0.08
N PRO A 77 11.95 2.92 -0.94
CA PRO A 77 10.85 1.99 -0.72
C PRO A 77 11.26 0.72 0.00
N LEU A 78 12.44 0.18 -0.32
CA LEU A 78 12.92 -1.07 0.29
C LEU A 78 13.17 -0.91 1.79
N ARG A 79 13.89 0.15 2.19
CA ARG A 79 14.13 0.45 3.60
C ARG A 79 12.82 0.72 4.33
N ARG A 80 11.95 1.48 3.67
CA ARG A 80 10.66 1.86 4.22
C ARG A 80 9.78 0.64 4.49
N TRP A 81 9.65 -0.26 3.53
CA TRP A 81 8.89 -1.50 3.68
C TRP A 81 9.54 -2.48 4.65
N ALA A 82 10.87 -2.49 4.80
CA ALA A 82 11.52 -3.25 5.87
C ALA A 82 11.03 -2.79 7.24
N THR A 83 11.03 -1.47 7.50
CA THR A 83 10.50 -0.91 8.75
C THR A 83 9.02 -1.21 8.95
N LEU A 84 8.19 -1.08 7.90
CA LEU A 84 6.75 -1.34 8.02
C LEU A 84 6.45 -2.80 8.33
N VAL A 85 7.14 -3.75 7.69
CA VAL A 85 6.94 -5.18 7.92
C VAL A 85 7.46 -5.59 9.30
N ASP A 86 8.63 -5.10 9.70
CA ASP A 86 9.18 -5.35 11.04
C ASP A 86 8.24 -4.84 12.13
N GLY A 87 7.73 -3.61 11.97
CA GLY A 87 6.76 -3.04 12.87
C GLY A 87 5.45 -3.81 12.92
N LEU A 88 4.90 -4.23 11.76
CA LEU A 88 3.69 -5.04 11.67
C LEU A 88 3.83 -6.40 12.37
N LEU A 89 5.00 -7.04 12.22
CA LEU A 89 5.29 -8.34 12.85
C LEU A 89 5.48 -8.24 14.36
N ALA A 90 6.14 -7.17 14.83
CA ALA A 90 6.32 -6.90 16.26
C ALA A 90 5.00 -6.48 16.96
N GLY A 91 4.20 -5.63 16.32
CA GLY A 91 2.83 -5.33 16.77
C GLY A 91 2.68 -4.28 17.88
N GLU A 92 3.63 -3.35 18.02
CA GLU A 92 3.60 -2.32 19.07
C GLU A 92 3.27 -0.91 18.54
N GLY A 93 2.71 -0.06 19.41
CA GLY A 93 2.44 1.35 19.10
C GLY A 93 1.56 1.57 17.87
N ALA A 94 2.03 2.39 16.93
CA ALA A 94 1.30 2.69 15.68
C ALA A 94 1.03 1.45 14.81
N PHE A 95 1.84 0.40 14.95
CA PHE A 95 1.64 -0.86 14.23
C PHE A 95 0.59 -1.78 14.85
N ALA A 96 0.11 -1.50 16.07
CA ALA A 96 -0.99 -2.27 16.66
C ALA A 96 -2.26 -2.19 15.80
N ARG A 97 -2.59 -0.99 15.28
CA ARG A 97 -3.74 -0.80 14.37
C ARG A 97 -3.55 -1.52 13.04
N TRP A 98 -2.34 -1.48 12.49
CA TRP A 98 -2.00 -2.22 11.27
C TRP A 98 -2.16 -3.72 11.47
N ARG A 99 -1.64 -4.24 12.58
CA ARG A 99 -1.72 -5.66 12.94
C ARG A 99 -3.16 -6.11 13.10
N THR A 100 -3.97 -5.40 13.88
CA THR A 100 -5.40 -5.73 14.08
C THR A 100 -6.17 -5.77 12.75
N ARG A 101 -5.86 -4.84 11.83
CA ARG A 101 -6.50 -4.78 10.52
C ARG A 101 -6.02 -5.91 9.59
N LEU A 102 -4.71 -6.11 9.47
CA LEU A 102 -4.13 -6.91 8.39
C LEU A 102 -3.83 -8.36 8.79
N LEU A 103 -3.63 -8.65 10.08
CA LEU A 103 -3.22 -9.97 10.58
C LEU A 103 -4.25 -10.57 11.55
N PHE A 104 -4.34 -11.90 11.58
CA PHE A 104 -5.17 -12.60 12.57
C PHE A 104 -4.62 -12.33 13.99
N GLU A 105 -5.53 -12.17 14.96
CA GLU A 105 -5.16 -11.85 16.33
C GLU A 105 -4.17 -12.88 16.91
N GLY A 106 -3.10 -12.39 17.53
CA GLY A 106 -2.02 -13.21 18.08
C GLY A 106 -1.16 -13.93 17.04
N LYS A 107 -1.35 -13.71 15.73
CA LYS A 107 -0.67 -14.45 14.66
C LYS A 107 0.04 -13.53 13.66
N THR A 108 1.00 -14.08 12.92
CA THR A 108 1.66 -13.43 11.77
C THR A 108 0.94 -13.71 10.45
N THR A 109 -0.24 -14.33 10.51
CA THR A 109 -1.00 -14.78 9.36
C THR A 109 -1.86 -13.65 8.80
N SER A 110 -1.84 -13.43 7.48
CA SER A 110 -2.64 -12.38 6.83
C SER A 110 -4.13 -12.69 6.86
N ARG A 111 -4.95 -11.65 7.11
CA ARG A 111 -6.43 -11.73 7.02
C ARG A 111 -6.95 -11.63 5.60
N PHE A 112 -6.17 -11.03 4.70
CA PHE A 112 -6.55 -10.72 3.33
C PHE A 112 -5.44 -11.10 2.35
N ASP A 113 -5.76 -11.17 1.06
CA ASP A 113 -4.70 -11.07 0.05
C ASP A 113 -4.26 -9.61 0.02
N LEU A 114 -2.96 -9.37 0.19
CA LEU A 114 -2.40 -8.03 0.21
C LEU A 114 -1.66 -7.79 -1.09
N ARG A 115 -2.08 -6.76 -1.83
CA ARG A 115 -1.41 -6.32 -3.07
C ARG A 115 -0.75 -4.99 -2.83
N LEU A 116 0.53 -4.90 -3.17
CA LEU A 116 1.30 -3.68 -3.10
C LEU A 116 1.58 -3.17 -4.51
N TYR A 117 1.28 -1.90 -4.74
CA TYR A 117 1.77 -1.13 -5.87
C TYR A 117 3.00 -0.33 -5.42
N VAL A 118 4.04 -0.32 -6.24
CA VAL A 118 5.22 0.55 -6.07
C VAL A 118 5.48 1.18 -7.43
N VAL A 119 5.10 2.44 -7.57
CA VAL A 119 5.12 3.17 -8.85
C VAL A 119 6.15 4.29 -8.75
N GLY A 120 7.18 4.23 -9.57
CA GLY A 120 8.20 5.27 -9.64
C GLY A 120 7.67 6.53 -10.33
N GLU A 121 8.21 7.68 -9.94
CA GLU A 121 7.75 9.00 -10.36
C GLU A 121 7.75 9.19 -11.88
N GLY A 122 8.74 8.64 -12.61
CA GLY A 122 8.77 8.68 -14.07
C GLY A 122 7.60 7.98 -14.76
N ALA A 123 6.84 7.14 -14.05
CA ALA A 123 5.62 6.50 -14.55
C ALA A 123 4.33 7.30 -14.28
N LEU A 124 4.40 8.38 -13.50
CA LEU A 124 3.24 9.19 -13.08
C LEU A 124 2.90 10.30 -14.09
N GLY A 125 3.73 10.50 -15.11
CA GLY A 125 3.57 11.57 -16.08
C GLY A 125 4.12 12.89 -15.53
N GLU A 126 3.29 13.93 -15.52
CA GLU A 126 3.67 15.27 -15.03
C GLU A 126 3.48 15.43 -13.52
N ALA A 127 2.76 14.51 -12.87
CA ALA A 127 2.50 14.57 -11.44
C ALA A 127 3.69 14.04 -10.63
N THR A 128 4.00 14.71 -9.53
CA THR A 128 4.97 14.23 -8.54
C THR A 128 4.41 13.05 -7.74
N ALA A 129 5.30 12.33 -7.05
CA ALA A 129 4.90 11.28 -6.12
C ALA A 129 4.01 11.81 -4.98
N ASP A 130 4.30 13.00 -4.46
CA ASP A 130 3.53 13.61 -3.36
C ASP A 130 2.13 14.03 -3.80
N GLU A 131 1.99 14.68 -4.96
CA GLU A 131 0.69 15.04 -5.54
C GLU A 131 -0.16 13.81 -5.82
N THR A 132 0.46 12.74 -6.34
CA THR A 132 -0.22 11.48 -6.61
C THR A 132 -0.71 10.83 -5.32
N VAL A 133 0.09 10.86 -4.24
CA VAL A 133 -0.31 10.33 -2.93
C VAL A 133 -1.48 11.12 -2.35
N GLU A 134 -1.46 12.45 -2.46
CA GLU A 134 -2.57 13.29 -2.03
C GLU A 134 -3.86 12.98 -2.80
N ALA A 135 -3.76 12.83 -4.13
CA ALA A 135 -4.89 12.45 -4.97
C ALA A 135 -5.45 11.07 -4.60
N LEU A 136 -4.58 10.05 -4.50
CA LEU A 136 -4.97 8.69 -4.11
C LEU A 136 -5.58 8.64 -2.70
N ALA A 137 -5.03 9.39 -1.75
CA ALA A 137 -5.56 9.46 -0.40
C ALA A 137 -6.94 10.14 -0.37
N THR A 138 -7.12 11.18 -1.18
CA THR A 138 -8.39 11.89 -1.34
C THR A 138 -9.44 10.97 -1.96
N TRP A 139 -9.09 10.27 -3.04
CA TRP A 139 -9.98 9.32 -3.69
C TRP A 139 -10.33 8.16 -2.77
N ALA A 140 -9.35 7.60 -2.07
CA ALA A 140 -9.55 6.52 -1.11
C ALA A 140 -10.55 6.91 -0.01
N ARG A 141 -10.40 8.10 0.59
CA ARG A 141 -11.29 8.60 1.64
C ARG A 141 -12.71 8.89 1.16
N ALA A 142 -12.86 9.32 -0.09
CA ALA A 142 -14.17 9.67 -0.66
C ALA A 142 -14.93 8.45 -1.21
N ALA A 143 -14.22 7.45 -1.76
CA ALA A 143 -14.84 6.32 -2.45
C ALA A 143 -14.89 5.02 -1.64
N PHE A 144 -14.16 4.90 -0.53
CA PHE A 144 -14.07 3.66 0.24
C PHE A 144 -14.48 3.89 1.71
N PRO A 145 -15.22 2.94 2.32
CA PRO A 145 -15.73 3.11 3.67
C PRO A 145 -14.65 2.99 4.75
N LEU A 146 -13.52 2.35 4.44
CA LEU A 146 -12.45 2.11 5.41
C LEU A 146 -11.40 3.22 5.37
N ARG A 147 -11.06 3.73 6.55
CA ARG A 147 -9.98 4.70 6.71
C ARG A 147 -8.64 4.09 6.32
N LEU A 148 -7.78 4.89 5.70
CA LEU A 148 -6.39 4.53 5.49
C LEU A 148 -5.67 4.33 6.83
N LEU A 149 -4.69 3.45 6.84
CA LEU A 149 -3.72 3.30 7.91
C LEU A 149 -2.76 4.49 7.88
N ASP A 150 -2.45 5.01 9.05
CA ASP A 150 -1.59 6.18 9.18
C ASP A 150 -0.14 5.83 8.79
N PRO A 151 0.58 6.71 8.08
CA PRO A 151 2.02 6.58 7.90
C PRO A 151 2.71 6.55 9.25
N VAL A 152 3.40 5.44 9.53
CA VAL A 152 4.18 5.33 10.76
C VAL A 152 5.51 6.03 10.53
N ALA A 153 5.87 7.03 11.33
CA ALA A 153 7.18 7.68 11.19
C ALA A 153 8.31 6.63 11.29
N PRO A 154 9.36 6.71 10.47
CA PRO A 154 10.54 5.87 10.70
C PRO A 154 11.09 6.15 12.11
N PRO A 155 11.65 5.14 12.80
CA PRO A 155 12.28 5.37 14.09
C PRO A 155 13.34 6.46 13.95
N LYS A 156 13.31 7.46 14.83
CA LYS A 156 14.37 8.46 14.94
C LYS A 156 15.63 7.70 15.32
N ARG A 157 16.64 7.74 14.46
CA ARG A 157 17.99 7.25 14.78
C ARG A 157 18.65 8.18 15.77
#